data_AF-A0A920RGU2-F1
#
_entry.id   AF-A0A920RGU2-F1
#
_cell.length_a   1.000
_cell.length_b   1.000
_cell.length_c   1.000
_cell.angle_alpha   90.00
_cell.angle_beta   90.00
_cell.angle_gamma   90.00
#
_symmetry.space_group_name_H-M   'P 1'
#
loop_
_entity.id
_entity.type
_entity.pdbx_description
1 polymer ?
#
loop_
_entity_poly.entity_id
_entity_poly.type
_entity_poly.pdbx_seq_one_letter_code
_entity_poly.pdbx_strand_id
1 'polypeptide(L)'
;MALPPVRQPMVLHDENGLNPSLYLGSHACAVEGLPEFEGQQLIQELMEFATQPEFIFAHAWTQYDLVMWDNRAVIHRATPYRQGDERRHMVRTTIAGSCPISKH
;
A
#
# COMPACT_ATOMS: atom_id res chain seq x y z
N MET A 1 -4.19 8.61 19.80
CA MET A 1 -5.55 8.07 19.70
C MET A 1 -5.62 7.31 18.39
N ALA A 2 -5.97 6.02 18.42
CA ALA A 2 -6.09 5.24 17.18
C ALA A 2 -7.34 5.70 16.42
N LEU A 3 -7.23 5.84 15.09
CA LEU A 3 -8.39 6.13 14.25
C LEU A 3 -9.32 4.91 14.26
N PRO A 4 -10.65 5.10 14.20
CA PRO A 4 -11.57 3.99 14.10
C PRO A 4 -11.30 3.21 12.79
N PRO A 5 -11.52 1.88 12.79
CA PRO A 5 -11.37 1.09 11.58
C PRO A 5 -12.40 1.54 10.52
N VAL A 6 -11.98 1.51 9.26
CA VAL A 6 -12.80 1.87 8.10
C VAL A 6 -12.87 0.67 7.17
N ARG A 7 -14.08 0.34 6.70
CA ARG A 7 -14.27 -0.69 5.67
C ARG A 7 -13.76 -0.18 4.33
N GLN A 8 -12.95 -1.00 3.67
CA GLN A 8 -12.40 -0.74 2.35
C GLN A 8 -12.57 -1.98 1.50
N PRO A 9 -12.74 -1.84 0.18
CA PRO A 9 -12.80 -2.98 -0.71
C PRO A 9 -11.41 -3.62 -0.85
N MET A 10 -11.37 -4.95 -0.96
CA MET A 10 -10.12 -5.68 -1.14
C MET A 10 -9.53 -5.49 -2.56
N VAL A 11 -10.39 -5.28 -3.55
CA VAL A 11 -10.01 -5.05 -4.95
C VAL A 11 -10.56 -3.72 -5.40
N LEU A 12 -9.70 -2.88 -5.98
CA LEU A 12 -10.08 -1.66 -6.66
C LEU A 12 -10.12 -1.87 -8.16
N HIS A 13 -11.18 -1.35 -8.77
CA HIS A 13 -11.32 -1.26 -10.20
C HIS A 13 -11.14 0.19 -10.60
N ASP A 14 -10.12 0.47 -11.40
CA ASP A 14 -9.96 1.80 -11.97
C ASP A 14 -11.06 2.06 -13.00
N GLU A 15 -11.57 3.29 -13.00
CA GLU A 15 -12.52 3.76 -14.00
C GLU A 15 -11.85 4.03 -15.36
N ASN A 16 -10.53 4.23 -15.37
CA ASN A 16 -9.75 4.55 -16.57
C ASN A 16 -9.24 3.30 -17.32
N GLY A 17 -9.70 2.10 -16.97
CA GLY A 17 -9.40 0.87 -17.70
C GLY A 17 -8.05 0.22 -17.37
N LEU A 18 -7.42 0.59 -16.26
CA LEU A 18 -6.30 -0.19 -15.70
C LEU A 18 -6.80 -1.54 -15.15
N ASN A 19 -5.88 -2.50 -15.06
CA ASN A 19 -6.14 -3.78 -14.41
C ASN A 19 -6.56 -3.56 -12.94
N PRO A 20 -7.42 -4.44 -12.38
CA PRO A 20 -7.79 -4.37 -10.97
C PRO A 20 -6.54 -4.43 -10.08
N SER A 21 -6.54 -3.63 -9.01
CA SER A 21 -5.46 -3.62 -8.02
C SER A 21 -5.93 -4.18 -6.69
N LEU A 22 -5.02 -4.88 -6.03
CA LEU A 22 -5.23 -5.35 -4.67
C LEU A 22 -5.03 -4.17 -3.70
N TYR A 23 -6.05 -3.85 -2.93
CA TYR A 23 -6.06 -2.70 -2.02
C TYR A 23 -5.91 -3.17 -0.58
N LEU A 24 -4.65 -3.34 -0.19
CA LEU A 24 -4.26 -3.71 1.15
C LEU A 24 -3.02 -2.92 1.62
N GLY A 25 -2.72 -3.05 2.90
CA GLY A 25 -1.47 -2.56 3.47
C GLY A 25 -1.33 -3.05 4.90
N SER A 26 -0.26 -2.64 5.58
CA SER A 26 0.04 -3.05 6.97
C SER A 26 -1.02 -2.63 8.00
N HIS A 27 -2.02 -1.85 7.61
CA HIS A 27 -3.11 -1.39 8.45
C HIS A 27 -4.38 -2.25 8.32
N ALA A 28 -4.43 -3.18 7.37
CA ALA A 28 -5.53 -4.13 7.26
C ALA A 28 -5.52 -5.08 8.48
N CYS A 29 -6.67 -5.21 9.15
CA CYS A 29 -6.74 -5.98 10.41
C CYS A 29 -7.79 -7.09 10.41
N ALA A 30 -8.78 -7.04 9.51
CA ALA A 30 -9.85 -8.03 9.42
C ALA A 30 -10.43 -8.08 8.01
N VAL A 31 -10.99 -9.23 7.64
CA VAL A 31 -11.74 -9.42 6.40
C VAL A 31 -13.19 -9.68 6.79
N GLU A 32 -14.08 -8.89 6.23
CA GLU A 32 -15.50 -9.02 6.52
C GLU A 32 -16.08 -10.34 5.99
N GLY A 33 -16.93 -10.97 6.80
CA GLY A 33 -17.53 -12.26 6.47
C GLY A 33 -16.64 -13.46 6.80
N LEU A 34 -15.38 -13.25 7.21
CA LEU A 34 -14.49 -14.30 7.66
C LEU A 34 -14.31 -14.27 9.20
N PRO A 35 -14.11 -15.44 9.83
CA PRO A 35 -13.58 -15.52 11.19
C PRO A 35 -12.24 -14.78 11.31
N GLU A 36 -11.93 -14.24 12.49
CA GLU A 36 -10.73 -13.42 12.73
C GLU A 36 -9.44 -14.11 12.27
N PHE A 37 -9.26 -15.36 12.66
CA PHE A 37 -8.07 -16.14 12.30
C PHE A 37 -7.95 -16.33 10.79
N GLU A 38 -9.04 -16.73 10.12
CA GLU A 38 -9.06 -16.92 8.66
C GLU A 38 -8.81 -15.61 7.91
N GLY A 39 -9.38 -14.50 8.38
CA GLY A 39 -9.16 -13.18 7.82
C GLY A 39 -7.70 -12.72 7.97
N GLN A 40 -7.07 -12.98 9.12
CA GLN A 40 -5.65 -12.67 9.33
C GLN A 40 -4.74 -13.52 8.42
N GLN A 41 -5.03 -14.81 8.26
CA GLN A 41 -4.29 -15.68 7.34
C GLN A 41 -4.39 -15.18 5.91
N LEU A 42 -5.60 -14.82 5.44
CA LEU A 42 -5.78 -14.27 4.09
C LEU A 42 -5.03 -12.95 3.88
N ILE A 43 -5.05 -12.04 4.87
CA ILE A 43 -4.28 -10.79 4.79
C ILE A 43 -2.78 -11.09 4.66
N GLN A 44 -2.27 -12.06 5.41
CA GLN A 44 -0.87 -12.45 5.34
C GLN A 44 -0.52 -13.03 3.96
N GLU A 45 -1.30 -13.98 3.44
CA GLU A 45 -1.09 -14.57 2.12
C GLU A 45 -1.08 -13.51 1.01
N LEU A 46 -2.01 -12.56 1.07
CA LEU A 46 -2.10 -11.46 0.11
C LEU A 46 -0.93 -10.49 0.22
N MET A 47 -0.45 -10.19 1.44
CA MET A 47 0.76 -9.38 1.66
C MET A 47 2.00 -10.09 1.12
N GLU A 48 2.14 -11.40 1.34
CA GLU A 48 3.24 -12.21 0.82
C GLU A 48 3.22 -12.23 -0.71
N PHE A 49 2.06 -12.44 -1.32
CA PHE A 49 1.88 -12.36 -2.77
C PHE A 49 2.25 -10.97 -3.33
N ALA A 50 1.71 -9.90 -2.75
CA ALA A 50 1.94 -8.53 -3.23
C ALA A 50 3.39 -8.05 -3.07
N THR A 51 4.22 -8.75 -2.29
CA THR A 51 5.62 -8.40 -2.02
C THR A 51 6.62 -9.39 -2.62
N GLN A 52 6.18 -10.24 -3.56
CA GLN A 52 7.09 -11.09 -4.32
C GLN A 52 8.07 -10.26 -5.17
N PRO A 53 9.32 -10.75 -5.40
CA PRO A 53 10.36 -9.99 -6.09
C PRO A 53 9.98 -9.40 -7.45
N GLU A 54 9.15 -10.10 -8.23
CA GLU A 54 8.65 -9.66 -9.54
C GLU A 54 7.75 -8.42 -9.49
N PHE A 55 7.16 -8.11 -8.33
CA PHE A 55 6.31 -6.93 -8.12
C PHE A 55 7.06 -5.77 -7.46
N ILE A 56 8.35 -5.95 -7.13
CA ILE A 56 9.14 -4.95 -6.42
C ILE A 56 9.85 -4.03 -7.41
N PHE A 57 9.53 -2.75 -7.31
CA PHE A 57 10.38 -1.67 -7.81
C PHE A 57 11.20 -1.07 -6.67
N ALA A 58 12.53 -1.10 -6.79
CA ALA A 58 13.45 -0.51 -5.81
C ALA A 58 14.21 0.67 -6.44
N HIS A 59 14.12 1.84 -5.82
CA HIS A 59 14.77 3.05 -6.31
C HIS A 59 16.00 3.40 -5.45
N ALA A 60 17.16 3.45 -6.10
CA ALA A 60 18.40 3.96 -5.50
C ALA A 60 18.44 5.49 -5.66
N TRP A 61 18.11 6.19 -4.58
CA TRP A 61 17.99 7.65 -4.57
C TRP A 61 19.31 8.36 -4.90
N THR A 62 19.23 9.36 -5.76
CA THR A 62 20.24 10.39 -5.96
C THR A 62 19.66 11.78 -5.68
N GLN A 63 20.52 12.79 -5.55
CA GLN A 63 20.07 14.14 -5.23
C GLN A 63 19.14 14.66 -6.34
N TYR A 64 17.99 15.21 -5.94
CA TYR A 64 16.95 15.76 -6.82
C TYR A 64 16.12 14.74 -7.60
N ASP A 65 16.24 13.44 -7.30
CA ASP A 65 15.29 12.46 -7.83
C ASP A 65 13.86 12.72 -7.36
N LEU A 66 12.92 12.49 -8.27
CA LEU A 66 11.49 12.51 -8.03
C LEU A 66 10.90 11.15 -8.39
N VAL A 67 10.22 10.53 -7.43
CA VAL A 67 9.39 9.35 -7.68
C VAL A 67 7.93 9.74 -7.46
N MET A 68 7.09 9.40 -8.43
CA MET A 68 5.64 9.51 -8.35
C MET A 68 5.04 8.12 -8.47
N TRP A 69 3.98 7.85 -7.71
CA TRP A 69 3.28 6.57 -7.75
C TRP A 69 1.78 6.78 -7.54
N ASP A 70 0.97 5.86 -8.07
CA ASP A 70 -0.45 5.77 -7.75
C ASP A 70 -0.65 5.01 -6.43
N ASN A 71 -1.02 5.74 -5.37
CA ASN A 71 -1.20 5.17 -4.04
C ASN A 71 -2.43 4.24 -3.92
N ARG A 72 -3.23 4.08 -4.97
CA ARG A 72 -4.34 3.12 -5.05
C ARG A 72 -3.91 1.74 -5.53
N ALA A 73 -2.70 1.63 -6.07
CA ALA A 73 -2.22 0.42 -6.74
C ALA A 73 -0.87 -0.11 -6.21
N VAL A 74 -0.28 0.54 -5.21
CA VAL A 74 1.03 0.14 -4.67
C VAL A 74 1.06 0.16 -3.15
N ILE A 75 1.84 -0.73 -2.58
CA ILE A 75 2.35 -0.66 -1.20
C ILE A 75 3.80 -0.22 -1.30
N HIS A 76 4.26 0.62 -0.37
CA HIS A 76 5.65 1.07 -0.35
C HIS A 76 6.25 1.00 1.05
N ARG A 77 7.57 0.81 1.09
CA ARG A 77 8.35 0.80 2.33
C ARG A 77 9.66 1.53 2.11
N ALA A 78 10.04 2.36 3.08
CA ALA A 78 11.40 2.90 3.13
C ALA A 78 12.37 1.84 3.65
N THR A 79 13.51 1.65 2.98
CA THR A 79 14.60 0.81 3.48
C THR A 79 15.26 1.47 4.69
N PRO A 80 15.78 0.68 5.64
CA PRO A 80 16.60 1.23 6.72
C PRO A 80 17.81 1.99 6.17
N TYR A 81 18.15 3.10 6.81
CA TYR A 81 19.38 3.86 6.57
C TYR A 81 20.13 4.04 7.89
N ARG A 82 21.43 4.36 7.85
CA ARG A 82 22.25 4.49 9.07
C ARG A 82 21.80 5.74 9.84
N GLN A 83 20.97 5.54 10.87
CA GLN A 83 20.50 6.62 11.72
C GLN A 83 21.68 7.15 12.55
N GLY A 84 21.92 8.47 12.50
CA GLY A 84 22.95 9.16 13.29
C GLY A 84 24.10 9.71 12.46
N ASP A 85 24.57 8.97 11.46
CA ASP A 85 25.68 9.38 10.59
C ASP A 85 25.21 10.13 9.34
N GLU A 86 23.97 9.88 8.90
CA GLU A 86 23.43 10.38 7.64
C GLU A 86 22.08 11.10 7.84
N ARG A 87 21.97 12.33 7.31
CA ARG A 87 20.71 13.08 7.28
C ARG A 87 19.94 12.76 6.00
N ARG A 88 18.80 12.08 6.12
CA ARG A 88 17.85 11.90 5.01
C ARG A 88 16.71 12.90 5.11
N HIS A 89 16.59 13.79 4.13
CA HIS A 89 15.49 14.76 4.02
C HIS A 89 14.73 14.55 2.72
N MET A 90 13.42 14.31 2.84
CA MET A 90 12.51 14.07 1.72
C MET A 90 11.33 15.03 1.85
N VAL A 91 10.90 15.61 0.73
CA VAL A 91 9.66 16.40 0.67
C VAL A 91 8.61 15.56 -0.03
N ARG A 92 7.44 15.39 0.60
CA ARG A 92 6.32 14.64 0.03
C ARG A 92 5.12 15.56 -0.13
N THR A 93 4.51 15.51 -1.32
CA THR A 93 3.15 15.99 -1.52
C THR A 93 2.23 14.80 -1.76
N THR A 94 0.96 14.93 -1.38
CA THR A 94 -0.04 13.87 -1.58
C THR A 94 -1.27 14.49 -2.21
N ILE A 95 -1.68 13.95 -3.36
CA ILE A 95 -2.90 14.36 -4.04
C ILE A 95 -4.08 13.68 -3.34
N ALA A 96 -5.11 14.45 -2.99
CA ALA A 96 -6.32 13.89 -2.38
C ALA A 96 -7.00 12.92 -3.34
N GLY A 97 -7.33 11.72 -2.84
CA GLY A 97 -8.10 10.73 -3.58
C GLY A 97 -9.61 10.89 -3.38
N SER A 98 -10.38 10.19 -4.21
CA SER A 98 -11.80 9.95 -4.01
C SER A 98 -12.03 8.72 -3.11
N CYS A 99 -13.25 8.56 -2.59
CA CYS A 99 -13.64 7.35 -1.86
C CYS A 99 -13.48 6.13 -2.78
N PRO A 100 -12.83 5.03 -2.34
CA PRO A 100 -12.63 3.87 -3.20
C PRO A 100 -13.97 3.21 -3.56
N ILE A 101 -14.21 3.02 -4.86
CA ILE A 101 -15.44 2.40 -5.38
C ILE A 101 -15.12 0.95 -5.72
N SER A 102 -15.84 0.01 -5.11
CA SER A 102 -15.84 -1.40 -5.55
C SER A 102 -16.95 -1.61 -6.57
N LYS A 103 -16.61 -2.22 -7.71
CA LYS A 103 -17.59 -2.71 -8.68
C LYS A 103 -17.80 -4.20 -8.42
N HIS A 104 -18.79 -4.51 -7.59
CA HIS A 104 -19.39 -5.84 -7.30
C HIS A 104 -18.44 -6.98 -6.91
#